data_AF-A0A972QVM6-F1
#
_entry.id   AF-A0A972QVM6-F1
#
_cell.length_a   1.000
_cell.length_b   1.000
_cell.length_c   1.000
_cell.angle_alpha   90.00
_cell.angle_beta   90.00
_cell.angle_gamma   90.00
#
_symmetry.space_group_name_H-M   'P 1'
#
loop_
_entity.id
_entity.type
_entity.pdbx_description
1 polymer ?
#
loop_
_entity_poly.entity_id
_entity_poly.type
_entity_poly.pdbx_seq_one_letter_code
_entity_poly.pdbx_strand_id
1 'polypeptide(L)'
;MDKILSARVNESIIQRIMVLSRELRTTKKSIIEAAILSYAEKIEAEKGIDVLEQTLGAWQRKGSPEENTEQIRHAFRKSMERHQ
;
A
#
# COMPACT_ATOMS: atom_id res chain seq x y z
N MET A 1 -5.93 12.58 -1.05
CA MET A 1 -6.10 12.47 0.41
C MET A 1 -4.87 11.76 0.94
N ASP A 2 -4.10 12.40 1.83
CA ASP A 2 -2.83 11.84 2.31
C ASP A 2 -3.10 10.74 3.35
N LYS A 3 -2.36 9.63 3.25
CA LYS A 3 -2.41 8.53 4.21
C LYS A 3 -1.07 8.38 4.92
N ILE A 4 -1.09 7.90 6.16
CA ILE A 4 0.13 7.59 6.91
C ILE A 4 0.71 6.27 6.39
N LEU A 5 1.95 6.32 5.91
CA LEU A 5 2.77 5.16 5.58
C LEU A 5 3.87 5.04 6.64
N SER A 6 3.96 3.89 7.30
CA SER A 6 5.00 3.61 8.29
C SER A 6 5.68 2.27 8.01
N ALA A 7 7.00 2.25 8.13
CA ALA A 7 7.82 1.04 7.97
C ALA A 7 9.09 1.17 8.83
N ARG A 8 9.60 0.04 9.33
CA ARG A 8 10.94 0.00 9.95
C ARG A 8 11.99 0.05 8.85
N VAL A 9 12.95 0.97 8.98
CA VAL A 9 13.99 1.20 7.98
C VAL A 9 15.35 1.23 8.68
N ASN A 10 16.37 0.68 8.04
CA ASN A 10 17.74 0.71 8.57
C ASN A 10 18.27 2.15 8.64
N GLU A 11 19.05 2.44 9.68
CA GLU A 11 19.63 3.76 9.92
C GLU A 11 20.43 4.29 8.73
N SER A 12 21.20 3.42 8.06
CA SER A 12 21.98 3.80 6.87
C SER A 12 21.12 4.34 5.72
N ILE A 13 19.89 3.87 5.59
CA ILE A 13 18.94 4.34 4.58
C ILE A 13 18.35 5.69 5.00
N ILE A 14 18.03 5.87 6.29
CA ILE A 14 17.55 7.15 6.83
C ILE A 14 18.58 8.24 6.57
N GLN A 15 19.87 7.97 6.83
CA GLN A 15 20.96 8.89 6.56
C GLN A 15 21.06 9.25 5.06
N ARG A 16 20.96 8.27 4.17
CA ARG A 16 20.95 8.51 2.71
C ARG A 16 19.79 9.39 2.27
N ILE A 17 18.58 9.13 2.77
CA ILE A 17 17.40 9.95 2.48
C ILE A 17 17.61 11.39 2.97
N MET A 18 18.23 11.57 4.14
CA MET A 18 18.54 12.92 4.66
C MET A 18 19.53 13.67 3.77
N VAL A 19 20.61 13.02 3.35
CA VAL A 19 21.58 13.63 2.41
C VAL A 19 20.89 14.02 1.11
N LEU A 20 20.13 13.11 0.49
CA LEU A 20 19.39 13.38 -0.74
C LEU A 20 18.40 14.54 -0.60
N SER A 21 17.69 14.62 0.54
CA SER A 21 16.73 15.71 0.79
C SER A 21 17.39 17.09 0.81
N ARG A 22 18.63 17.15 1.32
CA ARG A 22 19.41 18.40 1.36
C ARG A 22 19.93 18.76 -0.02
N GLU A 23 20.55 17.81 -0.72
CA GLU A 23 21.12 18.03 -2.05
C GLU A 23 20.06 18.47 -3.06
N LEU A 24 18.92 17.79 -3.07
CA LEU A 24 17.82 18.06 -3.99
C LEU A 24 16.87 19.17 -3.50
N ARG A 25 17.12 19.76 -2.33
CA ARG A 25 16.28 20.79 -1.68
C ARG A 25 14.79 20.42 -1.65
N THR A 26 14.50 19.16 -1.34
CA THR A 26 13.14 18.63 -1.30
C THR A 26 12.86 17.91 0.01
N THR A 27 11.60 17.52 0.22
CA THR A 27 11.21 16.78 1.43
C THR A 27 11.55 15.30 1.31
N LYS A 28 11.74 14.64 2.46
CA LYS A 28 11.89 13.19 2.54
C LYS A 28 10.70 12.45 1.92
N LYS A 29 9.48 13.00 2.11
CA LYS A 29 8.23 12.50 1.50
C LYS A 29 8.35 12.48 -0.03
N SER A 30 8.71 13.61 -0.63
CA SER A 30 8.84 13.74 -2.09
C SER A 30 9.87 12.78 -2.68
N ILE A 31 11.00 12.53 -1.98
CA ILE A 31 11.99 11.54 -2.41
C ILE A 31 11.40 10.14 -2.41
N ILE A 32 10.71 9.76 -1.33
CA ILE A 32 10.12 8.43 -1.21
C ILE A 32 9.03 8.23 -2.28
N GLU A 33 8.15 9.22 -2.47
CA GLU A 33 7.10 9.18 -3.49
C GLU A 33 7.69 9.06 -4.91
N ALA A 34 8.68 9.87 -5.25
CA ALA A 34 9.33 9.81 -6.55
C ALA A 34 10.06 8.48 -6.78
N ALA A 35 10.70 7.92 -5.74
CA ALA A 35 11.35 6.61 -5.84
C ALA A 35 10.33 5.48 -6.05
N ILE A 36 9.18 5.52 -5.37
CA ILE A 36 8.10 4.55 -5.54
C ILE A 36 7.53 4.65 -6.96
N LEU A 37 7.26 5.86 -7.46
CA LEU A 37 6.77 6.08 -8.82
C LEU A 37 7.76 5.54 -9.85
N SER A 38 9.04 5.88 -9.74
CA SER A 38 10.06 5.38 -10.66
C SER A 38 10.20 3.86 -10.63
N TYR A 39 9.97 3.23 -9.47
CA TYR A 39 9.98 1.77 -9.36
C TYR A 39 8.73 1.13 -10.00
N ALA A 40 7.56 1.74 -9.82
CA ALA A 40 6.31 1.30 -10.43
C ALA A 40 6.39 1.39 -11.97
N GLU A 41 6.83 2.52 -12.50
CA GLU A 41 7.02 2.73 -13.95
C GLU A 41 7.97 1.69 -14.56
N LYS A 42 9.06 1.36 -13.87
CA LYS A 42 9.98 0.30 -14.30
C LYS A 42 9.31 -1.07 -14.34
N ILE A 43 8.53 -1.42 -13.31
CA ILE A 43 7.82 -2.70 -13.27
C ILE A 43 6.74 -2.78 -14.35
N GLU A 44 5.98 -1.70 -14.56
CA GLU A 44 4.97 -1.59 -15.61
C GLU A 44 5.61 -1.80 -16.99
N ALA A 45 6.74 -1.12 -17.25
CA ALA A 45 7.48 -1.26 -18.50
C ALA A 45 8.08 -2.67 -18.71
N GLU A 46 8.61 -3.30 -17.65
CA GLU A 46 9.28 -4.61 -17.76
C GLU A 46 8.30 -5.79 -17.79
N LYS A 47 7.18 -5.71 -17.08
CA LYS A 47 6.27 -6.85 -16.87
C LYS A 47 4.89 -6.66 -17.51
N GLY A 48 4.57 -5.46 -18.02
CA GLY A 48 3.25 -5.14 -18.55
C GLY A 48 2.15 -5.24 -17.48
N ILE A 49 2.51 -5.15 -16.20
CA ILE A 49 1.60 -5.24 -15.06
C ILE A 49 1.19 -3.84 -14.66
N ASP A 50 -0.11 -3.53 -14.67
CA ASP A 50 -0.65 -2.32 -14.05
C ASP A 50 -0.60 -2.48 -12.51
N VAL A 51 0.31 -1.74 -11.87
CA VAL A 51 0.52 -1.80 -10.41
C VAL A 51 -0.69 -1.25 -9.67
N LEU A 52 -1.40 -0.28 -10.24
CA LEU A 52 -2.62 0.28 -9.66
C LEU A 52 -3.77 -0.73 -9.74
N GLU A 53 -3.94 -1.45 -10.85
CA GLU A 53 -4.96 -2.49 -10.97
C GLU A 53 -4.78 -3.58 -9.90
N GLN A 54 -3.54 -4.03 -9.65
CA GLN A 54 -3.26 -5.06 -8.65
C GLN A 54 -3.46 -4.59 -7.21
N THR A 55 -3.14 -3.33 -6.91
CA THR A 55 -3.19 -2.80 -5.54
C THR A 55 -4.55 -2.20 -5.18
N LEU A 56 -5.28 -1.66 -6.16
CA LEU A 56 -6.65 -1.15 -6.02
C LEU A 56 -7.71 -2.26 -6.13
N GLY A 57 -7.31 -3.51 -6.35
CA GLY A 57 -8.18 -4.69 -6.40
C GLY A 57 -9.06 -4.91 -5.16
N ALA A 58 -8.83 -4.18 -4.06
CA ALA A 58 -9.77 -4.06 -2.94
C ALA A 58 -11.16 -3.52 -3.35
N TRP A 59 -11.27 -2.87 -4.51
CA TRP A 59 -12.54 -2.45 -5.12
C TRP A 59 -13.16 -3.47 -6.09
N GLN A 60 -12.42 -4.47 -6.55
CA GLN A 60 -12.98 -5.61 -7.29
C GLN A 60 -13.51 -6.68 -6.31
N ARG A 61 -14.39 -6.29 -5.39
CA ARG A 61 -15.07 -7.27 -4.54
C ARG A 61 -15.98 -8.12 -5.41
N LYS A 62 -15.84 -9.44 -5.30
CA LYS A 62 -16.85 -10.36 -5.86
C LYS A 62 -18.12 -10.23 -5.01
N GLY A 63 -19.26 -10.02 -5.66
CA GLY A 63 -20.57 -9.93 -5.01
C GLY A 63 -20.99 -8.52 -4.63
N SER A 64 -22.29 -8.36 -4.38
CA SER A 64 -22.85 -7.06 -3.98
C SER A 64 -22.37 -6.65 -2.58
N PRO A 65 -22.48 -5.36 -2.20
CA PRO A 65 -22.20 -4.93 -0.84
C PRO A 65 -22.99 -5.72 0.22
N GLU A 66 -24.25 -6.06 -0.06
CA GLU A 66 -25.14 -6.79 0.82
C GLU A 66 -24.65 -8.23 1.05
N GLU A 67 -24.31 -8.94 -0.03
CA GLU A 67 -23.78 -10.30 0.01
C GLU A 67 -22.49 -10.37 0.84
N ASN A 68 -21.58 -9.42 0.63
CA ASN A 68 -20.32 -9.36 1.36
C ASN A 68 -20.54 -9.06 2.85
N THR A 69 -21.48 -8.17 3.18
CA THR A 69 -21.77 -7.81 4.57
C THR A 69 -22.37 -8.98 5.34
N GLU A 70 -23.26 -9.75 4.72
CA GLU A 70 -23.83 -10.95 5.32
C GLU A 70 -22.79 -12.06 5.50
N GLN A 71 -21.91 -12.29 4.53
CA GLN A 71 -20.81 -13.26 4.66
C GLN A 71 -19.87 -12.91 5.82
N ILE A 72 -19.50 -11.64 5.97
CA ILE A 72 -18.63 -11.18 7.06
C ILE A 72 -19.33 -11.39 8.42
N ARG A 73 -20.61 -11.01 8.54
CA ARG A 73 -21.38 -11.21 9.78
C ARG A 73 -21.48 -12.68 10.16
N HIS A 74 -21.74 -13.55 9.19
CA HIS A 74 -21.81 -14.99 9.40
C HIS A 74 -20.47 -15.57 9.87
N ALA A 75 -19.37 -15.21 9.21
CA ALA A 75 -18.02 -15.65 9.60
C ALA A 75 -17.66 -15.18 11.02
N PHE A 76 -18.02 -13.94 11.37
CA PHE A 76 -17.78 -13.38 12.70
C PHE A 76 -18.57 -14.12 13.79
N ARG A 77 -19.88 -14.37 13.58
CA ARG A 77 -20.70 -15.13 14.53
C ARG A 77 -20.14 -16.53 14.77
N LYS A 78 -19.81 -17.25 13.69
CA LYS A 78 -19.23 -18.59 13.75
C LYS A 78 -17.90 -18.61 14.53
N SER A 79 -17.10 -17.55 14.42
CA SER A 79 -15.85 -17.41 15.19
C SER A 79 -16.11 -17.20 16.69
N MET A 80 -17.16 -16.46 17.05
CA MET A 80 -17.52 -16.20 18.44
C MET A 80 -18.13 -17.43 19.12
N GLU A 81 -18.98 -18.17 18.41
CA GLU A 81 -19.57 -19.43 18.88
C GLU A 81 -18.53 -20.52 19.13
N ARG A 82 -17.36 -20.46 18.47
CA ARG A 82 -16.25 -21.41 18.66
C ARG A 82 -15.51 -21.24 19.99
N HIS A 83 -15.61 -20.08 20.62
CA HIS A 83 -14.96 -19.74 21.88
C HIS A 83 -15.95 -19.57 23.05
N GLN A 84 -17.22 -19.94 22.83
CA GLN A 84 -18.23 -20.13 23.87
C GLN A 84 -18.19 -21.55 24.40
#